data_AF-A0A958L5J4-F1
#
_entry.id   AF-A0A958L5J4-F1
#
_cell.length_a   1.000
_cell.length_b   1.000
_cell.length_c   1.000
_cell.angle_alpha   90.00
_cell.angle_beta   90.00
_cell.angle_gamma   90.00
#
_symmetry.space_group_name_H-M   'P 1'
#
loop_
_entity.id
_entity.type
_entity.pdbx_description
1 polymer ?
#
loop_
_entity_poly.entity_id
_entity_poly.type
_entity_poly.pdbx_seq_one_letter_code
_entity_poly.pdbx_strand_id
1 'polypeptide(L)'
;MGSIVISWRRFLVFFLLVALSPGVLHAEDTLYVPDELKPWRGWIEQAHPEWECAVSSDGSTTCQWPGRIRYELGDRGGGFQLWVELSQKGELALPSSPALVPHGVQVLSEDGSAEAFTTRLLDSRVLIKLPAGKFTVSGKFSWDSLPSELPLPFEYGLVELNHPKRELNFRRGNAAVWIE
;
A
#
# COMPACT_ATOMS: atom_id res chain seq x y z
N MET A 1 -52.22 10.24 -24.83
CA MET A 1 -51.22 9.94 -23.79
C MET A 1 -51.33 8.46 -23.47
N GLY A 2 -50.39 7.65 -23.95
CA GLY A 2 -50.51 6.19 -23.98
C GLY A 2 -50.33 5.57 -22.60
N SER A 3 -51.35 4.87 -22.12
CA SER A 3 -51.29 4.05 -20.92
C SER A 3 -50.34 2.87 -21.18
N ILE A 4 -49.23 2.85 -20.45
CA ILE A 4 -48.29 1.74 -20.43
C ILE A 4 -48.99 0.56 -19.74
N VAL A 5 -49.56 -0.36 -20.51
CA VAL A 5 -50.11 -1.62 -20.00
C VAL A 5 -48.93 -2.56 -19.70
N ILE A 6 -48.39 -2.47 -18.48
CA ILE A 6 -47.39 -3.43 -18.00
C ILE A 6 -48.10 -4.77 -17.83
N SER A 7 -47.99 -5.61 -18.86
CA SER A 7 -48.48 -6.98 -18.85
C SER A 7 -47.88 -7.74 -17.66
N TRP A 8 -48.73 -8.25 -16.77
CA TRP A 8 -48.36 -9.08 -15.61
C TRP A 8 -47.42 -10.23 -16.01
N ARG A 9 -47.53 -10.70 -17.26
CA ARG A 9 -46.65 -11.72 -17.85
C ARG A 9 -45.18 -11.28 -17.92
N ARG A 10 -44.91 -10.00 -18.17
CA ARG A 10 -43.54 -9.44 -18.16
C ARG A 10 -42.98 -9.31 -16.75
N PHE A 11 -43.84 -9.01 -15.77
CA PHE A 11 -43.46 -8.99 -14.36
C PHE A 11 -43.15 -10.40 -13.84
N LEU A 12 -43.98 -11.39 -14.19
CA LEU A 12 -43.75 -12.79 -13.82
C LEU A 12 -42.48 -13.35 -14.47
N VAL A 13 -42.22 -13.05 -15.74
CA VAL A 13 -40.99 -13.49 -16.41
C VAL A 13 -39.76 -12.81 -15.80
N PHE A 14 -39.83 -11.52 -15.46
CA PHE A 14 -38.74 -10.84 -14.76
C PHE A 14 -38.50 -11.43 -13.36
N PHE A 15 -39.57 -11.70 -12.61
CA PHE A 15 -39.46 -12.31 -11.28
C PHE A 15 -38.94 -13.75 -11.34
N LEU A 16 -39.33 -14.52 -12.36
CA LEU A 16 -38.80 -15.86 -12.60
C LEU A 16 -37.32 -15.82 -13.00
N LEU A 17 -36.90 -14.85 -13.83
CA LEU A 17 -35.50 -14.67 -14.22
C LEU A 17 -34.62 -14.23 -13.04
N VAL A 18 -35.13 -13.38 -12.14
CA VAL A 18 -34.42 -13.01 -10.90
C VAL A 18 -34.36 -14.21 -9.94
N ALA A 19 -35.43 -15.00 -9.82
CA ALA A 19 -35.44 -16.18 -8.96
C ALA A 19 -34.58 -17.36 -9.48
N LEU A 20 -34.35 -17.46 -10.80
CA LEU A 20 -33.45 -18.42 -11.44
C LEU A 20 -32.01 -17.90 -11.59
N SER A 21 -31.70 -16.70 -11.10
CA SER A 21 -30.32 -16.25 -11.04
C SER A 21 -29.56 -17.17 -10.09
N PRO A 22 -28.46 -17.81 -10.52
CA PRO A 22 -27.61 -18.56 -9.60
C PRO A 22 -27.17 -17.58 -8.52
N GLY A 23 -27.55 -17.85 -7.27
CA GLY A 23 -27.08 -17.08 -6.13
C GLY A 23 -25.56 -16.97 -6.23
N VAL A 24 -25.02 -15.79 -5.91
CA VAL A 24 -23.58 -15.59 -5.84
C VAL A 24 -23.03 -16.62 -4.85
N LEU A 25 -22.46 -17.71 -5.39
CA LEU A 25 -21.67 -18.66 -4.63
C LEU A 25 -20.45 -17.87 -4.16
N HIS A 26 -20.51 -17.35 -2.95
CA HIS A 26 -19.31 -17.00 -2.23
C HIS A 26 -18.51 -18.28 -2.10
N ALA A 27 -17.38 -18.38 -2.79
CA ALA A 27 -16.38 -19.39 -2.50
C ALA A 27 -16.02 -19.22 -1.02
N GLU A 28 -16.39 -20.20 -0.20
CA GLU A 28 -16.00 -20.22 1.19
C GLU A 28 -14.51 -20.57 1.20
N ASP A 29 -13.67 -19.55 1.32
CA ASP A 29 -12.21 -19.63 1.26
C ASP A 29 -11.63 -20.24 2.55
N THR A 30 -12.33 -21.21 3.13
CA THR A 30 -11.89 -21.92 4.33
C THR A 30 -11.18 -23.19 3.88
N LEU A 31 -9.86 -23.10 3.81
CA LEU A 31 -9.01 -24.28 3.67
C LEU A 31 -9.39 -25.31 4.74
N TYR A 32 -9.76 -26.51 4.32
CA TYR A 32 -10.10 -27.60 5.24
C TYR A 32 -8.85 -28.01 6.04
N VAL A 33 -8.90 -27.77 7.36
CA VAL A 33 -7.87 -28.20 8.30
C VAL A 33 -8.43 -29.36 9.15
N PRO A 34 -7.87 -30.58 9.03
CA PRO A 34 -8.25 -31.73 9.88
C PRO A 34 -8.22 -31.40 11.38
N ASP A 35 -9.13 -32.01 12.15
CA ASP A 35 -9.27 -31.74 13.59
C ASP A 35 -7.98 -32.03 14.36
N GLU A 36 -7.24 -33.06 13.95
CA GLU A 36 -5.96 -33.47 14.53
C GLU A 36 -4.87 -32.39 14.36
N LEU A 37 -5.00 -31.55 13.32
CA LEU A 37 -4.02 -30.49 13.01
C LEU A 37 -4.38 -29.14 13.63
N LYS A 38 -5.62 -28.93 14.08
CA LYS A 38 -6.05 -27.66 14.70
C LYS A 38 -5.18 -27.22 15.90
N PRO A 39 -4.75 -28.11 16.81
CA PRO A 39 -3.91 -27.71 17.96
C PRO A 39 -2.52 -27.20 17.57
N TRP A 40 -2.01 -27.57 16.40
CA TRP A 40 -0.66 -27.19 15.94
C TRP A 40 -0.58 -25.78 15.39
N ARG A 41 -1.72 -25.13 15.11
CA ARG A 41 -1.78 -23.82 14.49
C ARG A 41 -0.94 -22.77 15.23
N GLY A 42 -1.14 -22.64 16.54
CA GLY A 42 -0.40 -21.66 17.34
C GLY A 42 1.11 -21.93 17.39
N TRP A 43 1.54 -23.20 17.29
CA TRP A 43 2.96 -23.55 17.19
C TRP A 43 3.53 -23.14 15.84
N ILE A 44 2.78 -23.34 14.76
CA ILE A 44 3.20 -22.93 13.41
C ILE A 44 3.27 -21.40 13.32
N GLU A 45 2.25 -20.69 13.80
CA GLU A 45 2.23 -19.21 13.82
C GLU A 45 3.42 -18.62 14.61
N GLN A 46 3.81 -19.27 15.71
CA GLN A 46 4.99 -18.84 16.47
C GLN A 46 6.31 -19.21 15.79
N ALA A 47 6.39 -20.38 15.17
CA ALA A 47 7.61 -20.86 14.50
C ALA A 47 7.86 -20.17 13.15
N HIS A 48 6.79 -19.74 12.47
CA HIS A 48 6.79 -19.15 11.14
C HIS A 48 6.01 -17.84 11.13
N PRO A 49 6.44 -16.78 11.81
CA PRO A 49 5.73 -15.50 11.83
C PRO A 49 5.55 -14.89 10.43
N GLU A 50 6.36 -15.30 9.45
CA GLU A 50 6.29 -14.92 8.04
C GLU A 50 5.23 -15.67 7.23
N TRP A 51 4.46 -16.58 7.82
CA TRP A 51 3.47 -17.40 7.10
C TRP A 51 2.39 -16.58 6.39
N GLU A 52 2.13 -15.34 6.84
CA GLU A 52 1.20 -14.40 6.21
C GLU A 52 1.82 -13.61 5.04
N CYS A 53 3.13 -13.71 4.84
CA CYS A 53 3.83 -13.03 3.77
C CYS A 53 3.78 -13.83 2.48
N ALA A 54 3.76 -13.16 1.33
CA ALA A 54 3.82 -13.89 0.07
C ALA A 54 5.21 -14.42 -0.21
N VAL A 55 5.24 -15.57 -0.87
CA VAL A 55 6.46 -16.19 -1.37
C VAL A 55 6.59 -15.87 -2.86
N SER A 56 7.70 -15.25 -3.23
CA SER A 56 8.08 -14.95 -4.61
C SER A 56 8.50 -16.23 -5.35
N SER A 57 8.57 -16.15 -6.68
CA SER A 57 8.93 -17.31 -7.52
C SER A 57 10.33 -17.87 -7.27
N ASP A 58 11.24 -17.08 -6.72
CA ASP A 58 12.59 -17.48 -6.33
C ASP A 58 12.66 -18.07 -4.90
N GLY A 59 11.52 -18.20 -4.23
CA GLY A 59 11.42 -18.71 -2.85
C GLY A 59 11.68 -17.66 -1.77
N SER A 60 11.92 -16.39 -2.13
CA SER A 60 12.05 -15.31 -1.16
C SER A 60 10.69 -14.87 -0.62
N THR A 61 10.65 -14.43 0.65
CA THR A 61 9.41 -14.00 1.30
C THR A 61 9.30 -12.48 1.31
N THR A 62 8.16 -11.94 0.89
CA THR A 62 7.85 -10.51 0.84
C THR A 62 6.71 -10.18 1.79
N CYS A 63 7.06 -9.51 2.88
CA CYS A 63 6.11 -9.09 3.92
C CYS A 63 5.72 -7.61 3.81
N GLN A 64 6.40 -6.88 2.94
CA GLN A 64 6.16 -5.48 2.68
C GLN A 64 5.68 -5.35 1.25
N TRP A 65 4.48 -4.83 1.10
CA TRP A 65 3.84 -4.61 -0.18
C TRP A 65 3.84 -3.12 -0.49
N PRO A 66 4.91 -2.64 -1.13
CA PRO A 66 5.01 -1.25 -1.55
C PRO A 66 3.99 -1.00 -2.65
N GLY A 67 3.04 -0.10 -2.41
CA GLY A 67 2.07 0.31 -3.41
C GLY A 67 2.69 1.34 -4.36
N ARG A 68 2.53 2.61 -4.01
CA ARG A 68 3.02 3.73 -4.79
C ARG A 68 3.62 4.79 -3.90
N ILE A 69 4.39 5.68 -4.51
CA ILE A 69 4.88 6.90 -3.87
C ILE A 69 4.61 8.09 -4.77
N ARG A 70 4.19 9.19 -4.15
CA ARG A 70 3.93 10.47 -4.80
C ARG A 70 4.78 11.54 -4.16
N TYR A 71 5.46 12.33 -4.98
CA TYR A 71 6.14 13.54 -4.55
C TYR A 71 5.39 14.78 -5.03
N GLU A 72 5.14 15.70 -4.10
CA GLU A 72 4.61 17.03 -4.36
C GLU A 72 5.75 18.03 -4.21
N LEU A 73 6.27 18.54 -5.32
CA LEU A 73 7.51 19.30 -5.39
C LEU A 73 7.25 20.79 -5.54
N GLY A 74 8.02 21.60 -4.81
CA GLY A 74 8.06 23.05 -4.94
C GLY A 74 9.48 23.58 -5.01
N ASP A 75 9.61 24.90 -5.18
CA ASP A 75 10.91 25.53 -5.42
C ASP A 75 11.85 25.47 -4.19
N ARG A 76 11.29 25.43 -2.96
CA ARG A 76 12.04 25.47 -1.68
C ARG A 76 11.69 24.35 -0.68
N GLY A 77 10.97 23.34 -1.16
CA GLY A 77 10.54 22.23 -0.34
C GLY A 77 9.49 21.40 -1.07
N GLY A 78 9.11 20.29 -0.45
CA GLY A 78 8.12 19.40 -1.01
C GLY A 78 7.63 18.40 0.01
N GLY A 79 6.74 17.53 -0.43
CA GLY A 79 6.21 16.44 0.38
C GLY A 79 6.30 15.12 -0.35
N PHE A 80 6.22 14.05 0.41
CA PHE A 80 5.93 12.73 -0.13
C PHE A 80 4.70 12.14 0.54
N GLN A 81 4.04 11.27 -0.19
CA GLN A 81 3.03 10.37 0.33
C GLN A 81 3.27 8.99 -0.28
N LEU A 82 3.33 7.97 0.56
CA LEU A 82 3.49 6.59 0.14
C LEU A 82 2.37 5.73 0.71
N TRP A 83 2.08 4.64 0.01
CA TRP A 83 1.07 3.66 0.40
C TRP A 83 1.75 2.30 0.51
N VAL A 84 1.54 1.64 1.63
CA VAL A 84 2.18 0.35 1.91
C VAL A 84 1.22 -0.55 2.67
N GLU A 85 1.34 -1.84 2.43
CA GLU A 85 0.72 -2.88 3.23
C GLU A 85 1.81 -3.76 3.85
N LEU A 86 1.69 -4.00 5.14
CA LEU A 86 2.58 -4.85 5.92
C LEU A 86 1.80 -6.09 6.36
N SER A 87 2.19 -7.27 5.88
CA SER A 87 1.58 -8.55 6.31
C SER A 87 1.94 -8.91 7.74
N GLN A 88 3.03 -8.33 8.28
CA GLN A 88 3.42 -8.48 9.67
C GLN A 88 4.10 -7.21 10.17
N LYS A 89 4.35 -7.12 11.48
CA LYS A 89 5.13 -6.02 12.07
C LYS A 89 6.49 -5.90 11.39
N GLY A 90 6.82 -4.72 10.87
CA GLY A 90 8.02 -4.53 10.05
C GLY A 90 8.64 -3.13 10.17
N GLU A 91 9.83 -2.98 9.60
CA GLU A 91 10.50 -1.69 9.43
C GLU A 91 10.30 -1.20 8.00
N LEU A 92 9.80 0.02 7.83
CA LEU A 92 9.56 0.67 6.56
C LEU A 92 10.57 1.79 6.34
N ALA A 93 11.27 1.77 5.21
CA ALA A 93 12.18 2.85 4.83
C ALA A 93 11.39 4.08 4.36
N LEU A 94 11.67 5.23 4.98
CA LEU A 94 11.18 6.50 4.49
C LEU A 94 12.09 7.02 3.36
N PRO A 95 11.53 7.78 2.41
CA PRO A 95 12.32 8.53 1.44
C PRO A 95 13.29 9.47 2.18
N SER A 96 14.57 9.10 2.21
CA SER A 96 15.61 9.81 2.96
C SER A 96 16.99 9.60 2.34
N SER A 97 17.84 10.62 2.44
CA SER A 97 19.26 10.59 2.10
C SER A 97 20.04 11.47 3.08
N PRO A 98 21.39 11.42 3.09
CA PRO A 98 22.20 12.34 3.88
C PRO A 98 21.90 13.83 3.61
N ALA A 99 21.49 14.17 2.38
CA ALA A 99 21.16 15.54 1.98
C ALA A 99 19.69 15.91 2.24
N LEU A 100 18.78 14.93 2.25
CA LEU A 100 17.34 15.14 2.38
C LEU A 100 16.78 14.21 3.46
N VAL A 101 16.68 14.73 4.68
CA VAL A 101 16.04 14.03 5.80
C VAL A 101 14.58 14.49 5.89
N PRO A 102 13.61 13.55 5.87
CA PRO A 102 12.21 13.89 5.98
C PRO A 102 11.85 14.39 7.38
N HIS A 103 10.91 15.31 7.47
CA HIS A 103 10.37 15.83 8.73
C HIS A 103 8.85 15.92 8.69
N GLY A 104 8.24 16.07 9.87
CA GLY A 104 6.77 16.13 9.99
C GLY A 104 6.08 14.84 9.52
N VAL A 105 6.72 13.69 9.76
CA VAL A 105 6.23 12.38 9.32
C VAL A 105 4.93 12.03 10.04
N GLN A 106 3.93 11.60 9.28
CA GLN A 106 2.64 11.14 9.77
C GLN A 106 2.31 9.78 9.16
N VAL A 107 1.71 8.91 9.96
CA VAL A 107 1.23 7.60 9.52
C VAL A 107 -0.24 7.51 9.82
N LEU A 108 -1.03 7.20 8.79
CA LEU A 108 -2.46 6.95 8.90
C LEU A 108 -2.76 5.50 8.50
N SER A 109 -3.59 4.81 9.26
CA SER A 109 -4.15 3.50 8.90
C SER A 109 -5.20 3.63 7.78
N GLU A 110 -5.67 2.50 7.25
CA GLU A 110 -6.67 2.45 6.16
C GLU A 110 -7.99 3.19 6.49
N ASP A 111 -8.38 3.23 7.77
CA ASP A 111 -9.55 3.96 8.27
C ASP A 111 -9.28 5.47 8.50
N GLY A 112 -8.06 5.94 8.28
CA GLY A 112 -7.63 7.32 8.48
C GLY A 112 -7.20 7.67 9.91
N SER A 113 -7.17 6.70 10.84
CA SER A 113 -6.69 6.91 12.20
C SER A 113 -5.17 7.11 12.24
N ALA A 114 -4.68 7.92 13.18
CA ALA A 114 -3.24 8.14 13.34
C ALA A 114 -2.58 6.93 14.00
N GLU A 115 -1.53 6.40 13.39
CA GLU A 115 -0.78 5.26 13.91
C GLU A 115 0.53 5.70 14.57
N ALA A 116 0.83 5.14 15.74
CA ALA A 116 2.08 5.39 16.43
C ALA A 116 3.24 4.59 15.79
N PHE A 117 4.42 5.19 15.71
CA PHE A 117 5.60 4.55 15.15
C PHE A 117 6.86 4.93 15.94
N THR A 118 7.87 4.09 15.85
CA THR A 118 9.23 4.42 16.32
C THR A 118 10.15 4.64 15.12
N THR A 119 11.15 5.50 15.29
CA THR A 119 12.14 5.80 14.25
C THR A 119 13.48 5.16 14.59
N ARG A 120 14.21 4.75 13.55
CA ARG A 120 15.59 4.28 13.64
C ARG A 120 16.39 4.82 12.46
N LEU A 121 17.63 5.22 12.70
CA LEU A 121 18.57 5.55 11.64
C LEU A 121 19.43 4.32 11.32
N LEU A 122 19.53 3.97 10.05
CA LEU A 122 20.39 2.91 9.54
C LEU A 122 21.00 3.35 8.21
N ASP A 123 22.33 3.39 8.11
CA ASP A 123 23.07 3.80 6.91
C ASP A 123 22.55 5.09 6.27
N SER A 124 22.30 6.12 7.10
CA SER A 124 21.75 7.42 6.70
C SER A 124 20.33 7.39 6.11
N ARG A 125 19.60 6.29 6.29
CA ARG A 125 18.16 6.18 6.00
C ARG A 125 17.35 6.25 7.29
N VAL A 126 16.17 6.85 7.20
CA VAL A 126 15.17 6.86 8.27
C VAL A 126 14.25 5.67 8.07
N LEU A 127 14.22 4.77 9.05
CA LEU A 127 13.29 3.65 9.12
C LEU A 127 12.22 3.95 10.16
N ILE A 128 10.98 3.56 9.88
CA ILE A 128 9.90 3.57 10.87
C ILE A 128 9.41 2.16 11.14
N LYS A 129 9.06 1.84 12.38
CA LYS A 129 8.51 0.54 12.75
C LYS A 129 6.99 0.62 12.90
N LEU A 130 6.28 -0.23 12.19
CA LEU A 130 4.81 -0.28 12.14
C LEU A 130 4.29 -1.70 12.39
N PRO A 131 3.06 -1.87 12.94
CA PRO A 131 2.42 -3.16 13.02
C PRO A 131 2.00 -3.68 11.63
N ALA A 132 1.41 -4.87 11.59
CA ALA A 132 0.74 -5.36 10.39
C ALA A 132 -0.45 -4.43 10.05
N GLY A 133 -0.70 -4.22 8.76
CA GLY A 133 -1.80 -3.39 8.28
C GLY A 133 -1.45 -2.56 7.05
N LYS A 134 -2.43 -1.79 6.61
CA LYS A 134 -2.31 -0.87 5.47
C LYS A 134 -2.16 0.56 5.97
N PHE A 135 -1.18 1.26 5.41
CA PHE A 135 -0.81 2.59 5.85
C PHE A 135 -0.61 3.56 4.70
N THR A 136 -0.98 4.80 4.96
CA THR A 136 -0.55 5.97 4.21
C THR A 136 0.48 6.71 5.06
N VAL A 137 1.71 6.83 4.58
CA VAL A 137 2.78 7.57 5.25
C VAL A 137 3.08 8.82 4.47
N SER A 138 3.16 9.96 5.16
CA SER A 138 3.49 11.24 4.55
C SER A 138 4.56 11.97 5.33
N GLY A 139 5.26 12.88 4.67
CA GLY A 139 6.28 13.71 5.28
C GLY A 139 6.71 14.84 4.35
N LYS A 140 7.63 15.68 4.84
CA LYS A 140 8.08 16.89 4.15
C LYS A 140 9.59 16.95 4.03
N PHE A 141 10.04 17.71 3.05
CA PHE A 141 11.42 18.06 2.79
C PHE A 141 11.57 19.57 2.68
N SER A 142 12.76 20.06 3.04
CA SER A 142 13.16 21.46 2.90
C SER A 142 14.46 21.51 2.10
N TRP A 143 14.53 22.43 1.14
CA TRP A 143 15.72 22.66 0.31
C TRP A 143 15.79 24.12 -0.13
N ASP A 144 16.99 24.62 -0.42
CA ASP A 144 17.15 26.00 -0.92
C ASP A 144 16.74 26.15 -2.39
N SER A 145 16.94 25.09 -3.18
CA SER A 145 16.51 24.99 -4.58
C SER A 145 16.14 23.54 -4.89
N LEU A 146 15.22 23.35 -5.84
CA LEU A 146 14.75 22.02 -6.25
C LEU A 146 15.95 21.11 -6.58
N PRO A 147 16.18 20.02 -5.83
CA PRO A 147 17.30 19.13 -6.08
C PRO A 147 17.12 18.38 -7.40
N SER A 148 18.23 17.98 -8.01
CA SER A 148 18.24 17.10 -9.19
C SER A 148 17.92 15.64 -8.84
N GLU A 149 17.98 15.28 -7.56
CA GLU A 149 17.79 13.91 -7.06
C GLU A 149 16.87 13.91 -5.84
N LEU A 150 15.89 13.00 -5.84
CA LEU A 150 15.01 12.72 -4.71
C LEU A 150 15.23 11.30 -4.20
N PRO A 151 15.32 11.08 -2.88
CA PRO A 151 15.49 9.75 -2.33
C PRO A 151 14.26 8.89 -2.62
N LEU A 152 14.45 7.66 -3.07
CA LEU A 152 13.38 6.68 -3.35
C LEU A 152 13.77 5.33 -2.74
N PRO A 153 13.01 4.82 -1.75
CA PRO A 153 13.26 3.47 -1.24
C PRO A 153 13.08 2.44 -2.37
N PHE A 154 13.99 1.46 -2.46
CA PHE A 154 14.06 0.50 -3.58
C PHE A 154 12.77 -0.31 -3.75
N GLU A 155 12.05 -0.50 -2.65
CA GLU A 155 10.81 -1.24 -2.57
C GLU A 155 9.73 -0.61 -3.47
N TYR A 156 9.71 0.71 -3.66
CA TYR A 156 8.65 1.38 -4.44
C TYR A 156 8.93 1.36 -5.94
N GLY A 157 8.08 0.63 -6.68
CA GLY A 157 8.12 0.56 -8.14
C GLY A 157 7.32 1.65 -8.85
N LEU A 158 6.15 2.04 -8.30
CA LEU A 158 5.27 3.05 -8.89
C LEU A 158 5.54 4.43 -8.28
N VAL A 159 5.99 5.37 -9.11
CA VAL A 159 6.43 6.70 -8.70
C VAL A 159 5.65 7.77 -9.47
N GLU A 160 5.08 8.73 -8.75
CA GLU A 160 4.40 9.91 -9.29
C GLU A 160 5.13 11.18 -8.84
N LEU A 161 5.45 12.09 -9.78
CA LEU A 161 6.07 13.38 -9.48
C LEU A 161 5.16 14.51 -9.95
N ASN A 162 4.82 15.42 -9.03
CA ASN A 162 4.00 16.59 -9.31
C ASN A 162 4.78 17.86 -9.00
N HIS A 163 4.72 18.85 -9.88
CA HIS A 163 5.24 20.20 -9.64
C HIS A 163 4.27 21.24 -10.22
N PRO A 164 3.91 22.31 -9.49
CA PRO A 164 2.80 23.19 -9.86
C PRO A 164 3.04 24.03 -11.13
N LYS A 165 4.30 24.21 -11.53
CA LYS A 165 4.69 25.09 -12.65
C LYS A 165 5.48 24.41 -13.76
N ARG A 166 5.82 23.13 -13.58
CA ARG A 166 6.74 22.42 -14.47
C ARG A 166 6.25 20.99 -14.63
N GLU A 167 6.19 20.53 -15.87
CA GLU A 167 6.17 19.11 -16.15
C GLU A 167 7.60 18.60 -15.96
N LEU A 168 7.79 17.60 -15.11
CA LEU A 168 9.10 17.06 -14.79
C LEU A 168 9.20 15.66 -15.38
N ASN A 169 10.19 15.47 -16.25
CA ASN A 169 10.61 14.13 -16.61
C ASN A 169 11.55 13.60 -15.53
N PHE A 170 11.54 12.28 -15.35
CA PHE A 170 12.42 11.66 -14.40
C PHE A 170 12.91 10.29 -14.84
N ARG A 171 14.07 9.92 -14.32
CA ARG A 171 14.61 8.56 -14.44
C ARG A 171 14.72 7.92 -13.06
N ARG A 172 14.28 6.67 -12.96
CA ARG A 172 14.43 5.86 -11.75
C ARG A 172 15.85 5.30 -11.68
N GLY A 173 16.57 5.65 -10.62
CA GLY A 173 17.77 4.95 -10.18
C GLY A 173 17.44 3.87 -9.14
N ASN A 174 18.48 3.25 -8.56
CA ASN A 174 18.28 2.17 -7.59
C ASN A 174 17.70 2.65 -6.26
N ALA A 175 18.11 3.83 -5.76
CA ALA A 175 17.66 4.38 -4.47
C ALA A 175 17.19 5.84 -4.57
N ALA A 176 16.92 6.30 -5.80
CA ALA A 176 16.61 7.69 -6.08
C ALA A 176 15.85 7.88 -7.39
N VAL A 177 15.23 9.04 -7.50
CA VAL A 177 14.64 9.57 -8.74
C VAL A 177 15.43 10.79 -9.17
N TRP A 178 15.88 10.79 -10.42
CA TRP A 178 16.61 11.89 -11.03
C TRP A 178 15.65 12.75 -11.84
N ILE A 179 15.60 14.05 -11.53
CA ILE A 179 14.76 15.04 -12.24
C ILE A 179 15.56 15.62 -13.41
N GLU A 180 14.95 15.67 -14.59
CA GLU A 180 15.53 16.22 -15.83
C GLU A 180 15.02 17.63 -16.16
#